data_AF-A0AAV6KF08-F1
#
_entry.id   AF-A0AAV6KF08-F1
#
_cell.length_a   1.000
_cell.length_b   1.000
_cell.length_c   1.000
_cell.angle_alpha   90.00
_cell.angle_beta   90.00
_cell.angle_gamma   90.00
#
_symmetry.space_group_name_H-M   'P 1'
#
loop_
_entity.id
_entity.type
_entity.pdbx_description
1 polymer ?
#
loop_
_entity_poly.entity_id
_entity_poly.type
_entity_poly.pdbx_seq_one_letter_code
_entity_poly.pdbx_strand_id
1 'polypeptide(L)'
;MQIVYSPTTSSASLSLLRAARLGFSSSLSRATANSLVSSSHSSSPSLIKYRSLSSFPSFRSVRPWSHGGDWRSPLSLRAQIRSAAPVIERFQRKVATMASENPFKGIFTSLPKPGGGEFGKYYSLPDLNDPRIDKLPYSIKILLESAIRNCDNYQVTKADVEKIIDWENSSPKQVEIPFKTARVLLQDFTGVPAVVDLACMRDAMNRLGGDSNKINPLVPVDLVIDHSVQVDVARHVNAVQANMELEFQRNKERFAFLKWGSTAFHNMLVVPPGSGIVHQVNLEYLGRVVFNTDGILYPDSVVGTDSHTTMIDGLGVAGWGVGGIEAEAAMLGQPISMVLPGVVGFKLSGKLHNGVTATDLVLTVTQMLRKHGVVGKFVEFYGQGMAELSLADRATIANMSPEYGATMGFFPVDHVTLQYLKLTGRSDETVAMIEAYLRANKMFVDYNEPQLERVYSSYLVLDLESVEPCVSGPKR
;
A
#
# COMPACT_ATOMS: atom_id res chain seq x y z
N MET A 1 -0.09 -4.09 -47.37
CA MET A 1 1.26 -3.55 -47.14
C MET A 1 1.74 -4.17 -45.82
N GLN A 2 2.37 -5.35 -45.89
CA GLN A 2 2.91 -6.07 -44.74
C GLN A 2 4.30 -5.51 -44.45
N ILE A 3 4.55 -5.07 -43.22
CA ILE A 3 5.90 -4.71 -42.77
C ILE A 3 6.35 -5.81 -41.81
N VAL A 4 7.39 -6.52 -42.27
CA VAL A 4 8.12 -7.59 -41.60
C VAL A 4 9.12 -6.96 -40.64
N TYR A 5 9.17 -7.42 -39.38
CA TYR A 5 10.27 -7.15 -38.46
C TYR A 5 11.27 -8.32 -38.51
N SER A 6 12.49 -8.03 -38.94
CA SER A 6 13.65 -8.93 -38.84
C SER A 6 14.34 -8.73 -37.49
N PRO A 7 14.77 -9.78 -36.78
CA PRO A 7 15.60 -9.65 -35.58
C PRO A 7 17.08 -9.68 -35.94
N THR A 8 17.82 -8.61 -35.60
CA THR A 8 19.28 -8.62 -35.63
C THR A 8 19.81 -9.36 -34.41
N THR A 9 20.55 -10.43 -34.69
CA THR A 9 21.36 -11.19 -33.75
C THR A 9 22.69 -10.49 -33.54
N SER A 10 23.16 -10.42 -32.29
CA SER A 10 24.58 -10.26 -31.98
C SER A 10 24.95 -11.37 -31.00
N SER A 11 25.66 -12.36 -31.52
CA SER A 11 26.32 -13.42 -30.80
C SER A 11 27.75 -12.98 -30.49
N ALA A 12 28.15 -13.06 -29.22
CA ALA A 12 29.54 -13.23 -28.84
C ALA A 12 29.63 -14.36 -27.80
N SER A 13 30.43 -15.34 -28.17
CA SER A 13 30.48 -16.72 -27.68
C SER A 13 31.32 -16.90 -26.41
N LEU A 14 30.79 -17.75 -25.52
CA LEU A 14 31.46 -18.93 -24.92
C LEU A 14 32.94 -18.84 -24.49
N SER A 15 33.20 -19.06 -23.20
CA SER A 15 33.69 -20.35 -22.66
C SER A 15 34.35 -20.17 -21.28
N LEU A 16 33.92 -20.99 -20.29
CA LEU A 16 34.78 -21.74 -19.36
C LEU A 16 33.90 -22.50 -18.36
N LEU A 17 33.59 -23.75 -18.72
CA LEU A 17 33.22 -24.82 -17.80
C LEU A 17 34.47 -25.67 -17.59
N ARG A 18 34.96 -25.77 -16.36
CA ARG A 18 35.72 -26.95 -15.92
C ARG A 18 35.34 -27.29 -14.48
N ALA A 19 34.95 -28.55 -14.34
CA ALA A 19 34.44 -29.17 -13.14
C ALA A 19 35.51 -29.37 -12.06
N ALA A 20 35.09 -29.37 -10.80
CA ALA A 20 35.67 -30.22 -9.76
C ALA A 20 34.56 -30.67 -8.80
N ARG A 21 34.14 -31.94 -8.93
CA ARG A 21 33.48 -32.74 -7.89
C ARG A 21 34.54 -33.67 -7.30
N LEU A 22 34.88 -33.49 -6.03
CA LEU A 22 35.42 -34.49 -5.08
C LEU A 22 35.03 -33.91 -3.71
N GLY A 23 34.40 -34.58 -2.76
CA GLY A 23 34.48 -35.98 -2.34
C GLY A 23 34.69 -35.93 -0.83
N PHE A 24 33.71 -36.38 -0.05
CA PHE A 24 33.78 -36.50 1.41
C PHE A 24 35.01 -37.31 1.83
N SER A 25 35.78 -36.83 2.82
CA SER A 25 36.56 -37.71 3.69
C SER A 25 36.66 -37.14 5.10
N SER A 26 36.36 -38.01 6.05
CA SER A 26 36.49 -37.85 7.49
C SER A 26 37.93 -38.09 7.95
N SER A 27 38.46 -37.26 8.84
CA SER A 27 39.43 -37.73 9.84
C SER A 27 39.45 -36.82 11.08
N LEU A 28 39.39 -37.47 12.23
CA LEU A 28 39.62 -36.95 13.57
C LEU A 28 41.13 -36.81 13.83
N SER A 29 41.55 -35.72 14.49
CA SER A 29 42.52 -35.79 15.61
C SER A 29 42.69 -34.44 16.32
N ARG A 30 42.97 -34.55 17.61
CA ARG A 30 42.96 -33.58 18.71
C ARG A 30 44.22 -32.71 18.85
N ALA A 31 44.01 -31.57 19.51
CA ALA A 31 44.86 -30.85 20.49
C ALA A 31 46.21 -30.29 19.98
N THR A 32 46.75 -29.16 20.45
CA THR A 32 46.86 -28.58 21.80
C THR A 32 47.08 -27.05 21.75
N ALA A 33 46.84 -26.40 22.90
CA ALA A 33 47.01 -24.99 23.22
C ALA A 33 48.47 -24.55 23.52
N ASN A 34 48.70 -23.22 23.48
CA ASN A 34 49.51 -22.35 24.36
C ASN A 34 49.70 -20.98 23.64
N SER A 35 49.08 -19.87 24.03
CA SER A 35 49.30 -18.95 25.17
C SER A 35 50.66 -18.22 25.18
N LEU A 36 50.63 -16.87 25.27
CA LEU A 36 51.37 -15.97 26.19
C LEU A 36 51.12 -14.48 25.76
N VAL A 37 50.42 -13.64 26.57
CA VAL A 37 50.92 -12.63 27.56
C VAL A 37 51.32 -11.29 26.89
N SER A 38 51.03 -10.05 27.31
CA SER A 38 50.65 -9.30 28.54
C SER A 38 49.86 -8.02 28.10
N SER A 39 49.27 -7.10 28.89
CA SER A 39 49.56 -6.53 30.21
C SER A 39 48.34 -5.73 30.75
N SER A 40 48.45 -5.35 32.02
CA SER A 40 47.45 -4.88 33.00
C SER A 40 47.11 -3.37 33.01
N HIS A 41 45.90 -3.01 33.43
CA HIS A 41 45.68 -2.02 34.52
C HIS A 41 44.25 -2.06 35.11
N SER A 42 44.17 -1.63 36.36
CA SER A 42 43.15 -1.85 37.39
C SER A 42 42.17 -0.69 37.57
N SER A 43 40.90 -0.96 37.91
CA SER A 43 40.16 -0.35 39.04
C SER A 43 38.71 -0.85 39.13
N SER A 44 38.35 -1.39 40.31
CA SER A 44 36.98 -1.69 40.80
C SER A 44 36.32 -0.39 41.32
N PRO A 45 35.01 -0.30 41.72
CA PRO A 45 34.18 -1.36 42.31
C PRO A 45 32.64 -1.36 42.04
N SER A 46 31.99 -2.49 42.30
CA SER A 46 30.82 -2.65 43.22
C SER A 46 29.99 -3.89 42.86
N LEU A 47 29.98 -4.87 43.77
CA LEU A 47 29.23 -6.12 43.69
C LEU A 47 28.03 -6.03 44.63
N ILE A 48 26.81 -6.10 44.09
CA ILE A 48 25.59 -6.38 44.85
C ILE A 48 24.86 -7.57 44.20
N LYS A 49 24.96 -8.70 44.92
CA LYS A 49 23.97 -9.77 45.16
C LYS A 49 23.09 -10.26 43.99
N TYR A 50 23.40 -11.45 43.47
CA TYR A 50 22.38 -12.43 43.08
C TYR A 50 22.28 -13.49 44.18
N ARG A 51 21.10 -13.61 44.79
CA ARG A 51 20.75 -14.72 45.70
C ARG A 51 19.59 -15.48 45.07
N SER A 52 19.82 -16.77 44.85
CA SER A 52 18.83 -17.78 44.54
C SER A 52 17.84 -17.93 45.71
N LEU A 53 16.56 -18.05 45.39
CA LEU A 53 15.55 -18.58 46.31
C LEU A 53 14.57 -19.45 45.52
N SER A 54 14.71 -20.74 45.77
CA SER A 54 13.75 -21.82 45.54
C SER A 54 12.63 -21.75 46.59
N SER A 55 11.37 -21.78 46.16
CA SER A 55 10.26 -22.37 46.93
C SER A 55 8.96 -22.34 46.13
N PHE A 56 8.47 -23.55 45.79
CA PHE A 56 7.13 -23.84 45.30
C PHE A 56 6.09 -23.68 46.42
N PRO A 57 4.81 -23.45 46.06
CA PRO A 57 3.70 -24.10 46.73
C PRO A 57 3.00 -25.11 45.82
N SER A 58 2.81 -26.28 46.41
CA SER A 58 2.13 -27.48 45.92
C SER A 58 0.68 -27.25 45.49
N PHE A 59 0.35 -27.66 44.26
CA PHE A 59 -1.03 -27.89 43.82
C PHE A 59 -1.61 -29.12 44.52
N ARG A 60 -2.76 -28.94 45.19
CA ARG A 60 -3.57 -30.02 45.75
C ARG A 60 -4.21 -30.84 44.63
N SER A 61 -4.16 -32.15 44.82
CA SER A 61 -4.76 -33.20 44.01
C SER A 61 -6.27 -33.03 43.82
N VAL A 62 -6.73 -33.11 42.57
CA VAL A 62 -8.14 -33.34 42.22
C VAL A 62 -8.35 -34.86 42.11
N ARG A 63 -9.27 -35.42 42.90
CA ARG A 63 -9.81 -36.77 42.69
C ARG A 63 -11.02 -36.72 41.74
N PRO A 64 -11.27 -37.77 40.95
CA PRO A 64 -12.27 -37.77 39.90
C PRO A 64 -13.66 -38.09 40.46
N TRP A 65 -14.67 -37.31 40.05
CA TRP A 65 -16.08 -37.69 40.21
C TRP A 65 -16.81 -37.56 38.88
N SER A 66 -17.35 -38.71 38.48
CA SER A 66 -18.31 -38.99 37.41
C SER A 66 -19.73 -38.62 37.84
N HIS A 67 -20.51 -38.04 36.93
CA HIS A 67 -21.95 -38.21 36.62
C HIS A 67 -22.21 -37.26 35.42
N GLY A 68 -22.88 -37.59 34.32
CA GLY A 68 -24.14 -38.31 34.20
C GLY A 68 -25.31 -37.32 34.21
N GLY A 69 -25.81 -36.92 33.04
CA GLY A 69 -27.02 -36.08 32.82
C GLY A 69 -26.71 -34.59 32.57
N ASP A 70 -27.40 -33.83 31.73
CA ASP A 70 -28.57 -34.08 30.88
C ASP A 70 -28.65 -32.90 29.89
N TRP A 71 -28.74 -33.16 28.58
CA TRP A 71 -28.87 -32.12 27.56
C TRP A 71 -30.32 -31.68 27.46
N ARG A 72 -30.71 -30.57 28.12
CA ARG A 72 -31.92 -29.78 27.81
C ARG A 72 -32.00 -28.50 28.64
N SER A 73 -31.65 -27.34 28.05
CA SER A 73 -32.43 -26.09 28.19
C SER A 73 -31.90 -24.98 27.26
N PRO A 74 -32.67 -24.49 26.26
CA PRO A 74 -32.29 -23.38 25.38
C PRO A 74 -32.72 -22.00 25.91
N LEU A 75 -32.94 -21.85 27.22
CA LEU A 75 -33.61 -20.66 27.78
C LEU A 75 -32.67 -19.56 28.29
N SER A 76 -31.37 -19.80 28.47
CA SER A 76 -30.44 -18.77 28.97
C SER A 76 -29.90 -17.84 27.88
N LEU A 77 -29.64 -18.35 26.67
CA LEU A 77 -29.07 -17.55 25.57
C LEU A 77 -30.06 -16.53 24.99
N ARG A 78 -31.35 -16.90 24.88
CA ARG A 78 -32.42 -16.01 24.41
C ARG A 78 -32.67 -14.81 25.35
N ALA A 79 -32.45 -14.98 26.65
CA ALA A 79 -32.62 -13.92 27.63
C ALA A 79 -31.51 -12.85 27.51
N GLN A 80 -30.26 -13.27 27.28
CA GLN A 80 -29.12 -12.38 27.07
C GLN A 80 -29.23 -11.58 25.76
N ILE A 81 -29.75 -12.21 24.70
CA ILE A 81 -29.99 -11.54 23.40
C ILE A 81 -31.09 -10.46 23.50
N ARG A 82 -32.16 -10.70 24.29
CA ARG A 82 -33.21 -9.69 24.53
C ARG A 82 -32.74 -8.50 25.36
N SER A 83 -31.78 -8.68 26.26
CA SER A 83 -31.19 -7.56 27.02
C SER A 83 -30.20 -6.72 26.21
N ALA A 84 -29.58 -7.29 25.17
CA ALA A 84 -28.61 -6.60 24.31
C ALA A 84 -29.29 -5.86 23.14
N ALA A 85 -30.43 -6.33 22.65
CA ALA A 85 -31.17 -5.70 21.55
C ALA A 85 -31.50 -4.20 21.77
N PRO A 86 -32.00 -3.75 22.95
CA PRO A 86 -32.24 -2.32 23.17
C PRO A 86 -30.93 -1.52 23.30
N VAL A 87 -29.82 -2.13 23.71
CA VAL A 87 -28.49 -1.47 23.76
C VAL A 87 -27.94 -1.29 22.35
N ILE A 88 -28.07 -2.31 21.50
CA ILE A 88 -27.68 -2.27 20.08
C ILE A 88 -28.56 -1.28 19.31
N GLU A 89 -29.88 -1.27 19.53
CA GLU A 89 -30.77 -0.27 18.94
C GLU A 89 -30.46 1.15 19.41
N ARG A 90 -30.10 1.34 20.68
CA ARG A 90 -29.75 2.65 21.25
C ARG A 90 -28.37 3.12 20.76
N PHE A 91 -27.45 2.19 20.51
CA PHE A 91 -26.17 2.45 19.86
C PHE A 91 -26.35 2.78 18.38
N GLN A 92 -27.14 2.01 17.64
CA GLN A 92 -27.48 2.28 16.24
C GLN A 92 -28.25 3.60 16.09
N ARG A 93 -29.19 3.91 17.00
CA ARG A 93 -29.84 5.22 17.06
C ARG A 93 -28.83 6.32 17.37
N LYS A 94 -27.90 6.13 18.32
CA LYS A 94 -26.83 7.09 18.60
C LYS A 94 -25.95 7.34 17.37
N VAL A 95 -25.49 6.28 16.69
CA VAL A 95 -24.67 6.36 15.48
C VAL A 95 -25.43 7.04 14.33
N ALA A 96 -26.71 6.69 14.11
CA ALA A 96 -27.56 7.34 13.12
C ALA A 96 -27.88 8.80 13.46
N THR A 97 -27.96 9.16 14.76
CA THR A 97 -28.11 10.56 15.20
C THR A 97 -26.80 11.34 15.27
N MET A 98 -25.64 10.67 15.16
CA MET A 98 -24.30 11.28 15.21
C MET A 98 -23.66 11.51 13.83
N ALA A 99 -24.21 10.92 12.76
CA ALA A 99 -23.84 11.29 11.40
C ALA A 99 -24.32 12.73 11.13
N SER A 100 -23.55 13.69 11.60
CA SER A 100 -23.75 15.10 11.32
C SER A 100 -23.51 15.36 9.84
N GLU A 101 -24.24 16.32 9.28
CA GLU A 101 -24.00 16.79 7.92
C GLU A 101 -22.52 17.18 7.77
N ASN A 102 -21.87 16.78 6.66
CA ASN A 102 -20.45 17.04 6.45
C ASN A 102 -20.17 18.54 6.64
N PRO A 103 -19.35 18.95 7.62
CA PRO A 103 -19.18 20.36 7.92
C PRO A 103 -18.53 21.19 6.82
N PHE A 104 -17.89 20.53 5.88
CA PHE A 104 -17.25 21.13 4.72
C PHE A 104 -18.18 21.16 3.50
N LYS A 105 -19.49 20.94 3.67
CA LYS A 105 -20.47 21.07 2.58
C LYS A 105 -20.43 22.42 1.84
N GLY A 106 -19.93 23.48 2.49
CA GLY A 106 -19.82 24.82 1.91
C GLY A 106 -18.80 24.95 0.78
N ILE A 107 -17.83 24.02 0.70
CA ILE A 107 -16.82 23.96 -0.37
C ILE A 107 -17.12 22.84 -1.38
N PHE A 108 -18.28 22.19 -1.27
CA PHE A 108 -18.71 21.15 -2.19
C PHE A 108 -19.34 21.79 -3.43
N THR A 109 -18.64 21.71 -4.56
CA THR A 109 -18.95 22.46 -5.77
C THR A 109 -18.92 21.58 -7.01
N SER A 110 -19.47 22.06 -8.13
CA SER A 110 -19.50 21.36 -9.41
C SER A 110 -18.23 21.63 -10.23
N LEU A 111 -17.73 20.61 -10.93
CA LEU A 111 -16.64 20.71 -11.89
C LEU A 111 -17.21 20.85 -13.31
N PRO A 112 -17.12 22.03 -13.94
CA PRO A 112 -17.69 22.25 -15.27
C PRO A 112 -16.94 21.43 -16.34
N LYS A 113 -17.68 20.94 -17.33
CA LYS A 113 -17.14 20.22 -18.49
C LYS A 113 -16.98 21.17 -19.69
N PRO A 114 -15.84 21.16 -20.41
CA PRO A 114 -15.70 21.88 -21.67
C PRO A 114 -16.78 21.47 -22.68
N GLY A 115 -17.51 22.44 -23.23
CA GLY A 115 -18.63 22.17 -24.17
C GLY A 115 -20.02 22.05 -23.52
N GLY A 116 -20.12 22.23 -22.19
CA GLY A 116 -21.39 22.26 -21.46
C GLY A 116 -21.61 21.02 -20.59
N GLY A 117 -22.31 21.21 -19.47
CA GLY A 117 -22.52 20.19 -18.43
C GLY A 117 -21.45 20.21 -17.34
N GLU A 118 -21.43 19.17 -16.51
CA GLU A 118 -20.48 18.97 -15.42
C GLU A 118 -19.87 17.56 -15.49
N PHE A 119 -18.61 17.42 -15.09
CA PHE A 119 -17.99 16.11 -14.92
C PHE A 119 -18.46 15.41 -13.63
N GLY A 120 -18.79 16.21 -12.62
CA GLY A 120 -19.18 15.76 -11.28
C GLY A 120 -18.97 16.87 -10.26
N LYS A 121 -19.19 16.57 -8.99
CA LYS A 121 -18.98 17.48 -7.86
C LYS A 121 -17.78 17.06 -7.04
N TYR A 122 -17.15 18.00 -6.35
CA TYR A 122 -15.97 17.75 -5.54
C TYR A 122 -15.86 18.74 -4.39
N TYR A 123 -15.06 18.39 -3.38
CA TYR A 123 -14.66 19.32 -2.34
C TYR A 123 -13.47 20.14 -2.86
N SER A 124 -13.68 21.45 -3.03
CA SER A 124 -12.68 22.39 -3.51
C SER A 124 -11.75 22.80 -2.37
N LEU A 125 -10.50 22.31 -2.41
CA LEU A 125 -9.48 22.69 -1.44
C LEU A 125 -9.17 24.20 -1.47
N PRO A 126 -9.10 24.87 -2.63
CA PRO A 126 -8.91 26.32 -2.67
C PRO A 126 -10.02 27.12 -1.98
N ASP A 127 -11.27 26.65 -2.00
CA ASP A 127 -12.41 27.35 -1.38
C ASP A 127 -12.38 27.32 0.16
N LEU A 128 -11.47 26.56 0.78
CA LEU A 128 -11.16 26.69 2.20
C LEU A 128 -10.51 28.03 2.55
N ASN A 129 -9.95 28.74 1.57
CA ASN A 129 -9.28 30.04 1.74
C ASN A 129 -8.19 30.04 2.82
N ASP A 130 -7.47 28.92 2.98
CA ASP A 130 -6.36 28.79 3.92
C ASP A 130 -5.02 28.75 3.16
N PRO A 131 -4.12 29.74 3.36
CA PRO A 131 -2.85 29.81 2.64
C PRO A 131 -1.88 28.69 2.99
N ARG A 132 -2.10 27.95 4.10
CA ARG A 132 -1.27 26.79 4.48
C ARG A 132 -1.41 25.66 3.45
N ILE A 133 -2.60 25.50 2.85
CA ILE A 133 -2.90 24.43 1.89
C ILE A 133 -2.01 24.52 0.64
N ASP A 134 -1.68 25.74 0.20
CA ASP A 134 -0.87 25.95 -1.00
C ASP A 134 0.57 25.44 -0.84
N LYS A 135 1.09 25.43 0.40
CA LYS A 135 2.44 24.97 0.72
C LYS A 135 2.56 23.48 0.98
N LEU A 136 1.43 22.79 1.17
CA LEU A 136 1.42 21.36 1.47
C LEU A 136 2.05 20.54 0.34
N PRO A 137 2.82 19.49 0.68
CA PRO A 137 3.17 18.42 -0.26
C PRO A 137 1.92 17.85 -0.94
N TYR A 138 2.02 17.46 -2.21
CA TYR A 138 0.89 16.89 -2.95
C TYR A 138 0.33 15.63 -2.26
N SER A 139 1.23 14.80 -1.73
CA SER A 139 0.90 13.63 -0.92
C SER A 139 0.01 13.97 0.29
N ILE A 140 0.27 15.09 0.97
CA ILE A 140 -0.53 15.55 2.12
C ILE A 140 -1.87 16.13 1.67
N LYS A 141 -1.95 16.75 0.48
CA LYS A 141 -3.23 17.21 -0.09
C LYS A 141 -4.21 16.05 -0.33
N ILE A 142 -3.71 14.86 -0.68
CA ILE A 142 -4.54 13.66 -0.83
C ILE A 142 -5.12 13.21 0.52
N LEU A 143 -4.31 13.23 1.59
CA LEU A 143 -4.80 12.94 2.94
C LEU A 143 -5.84 13.97 3.39
N LEU A 144 -5.60 15.25 3.09
CA LEU A 144 -6.51 16.36 3.41
C LEU A 144 -7.86 16.19 2.69
N GLU A 145 -7.85 15.89 1.39
CA GLU A 145 -9.06 15.65 0.61
C GLU A 145 -9.88 14.50 1.21
N SER A 146 -9.22 13.37 1.51
CA SER A 146 -9.90 12.21 2.10
C SER A 146 -10.55 12.57 3.44
N ALA A 147 -9.84 13.30 4.30
CA ALA A 147 -10.36 13.72 5.60
C ALA A 147 -11.57 14.67 5.46
N ILE A 148 -11.49 15.65 4.55
CA ILE A 148 -12.59 16.59 4.29
C ILE A 148 -13.83 15.87 3.78
N ARG A 149 -13.68 15.06 2.72
CA ARG A 149 -14.81 14.36 2.09
C ARG A 149 -15.50 13.40 3.04
N ASN A 150 -14.74 12.76 3.94
CA ASN A 150 -15.24 11.79 4.89
C ASN A 150 -15.52 12.35 6.30
N CYS A 151 -15.46 13.67 6.49
CA CYS A 151 -15.69 14.29 7.80
C CYS A 151 -17.16 14.13 8.25
N ASP A 152 -17.39 13.19 9.16
CA ASP A 152 -18.69 12.86 9.74
C ASP A 152 -18.84 13.34 11.21
N ASN A 153 -17.76 13.91 11.78
CA ASN A 153 -17.60 14.23 13.21
C ASN A 153 -17.72 13.01 14.14
N TYR A 154 -17.45 11.81 13.62
CA TYR A 154 -17.41 10.58 14.40
C TYR A 154 -16.15 9.78 14.11
N GLN A 155 -16.02 9.21 12.91
CA GLN A 155 -14.80 8.53 12.47
C GLN A 155 -13.72 9.52 12.04
N VAL A 156 -14.13 10.63 11.41
CA VAL A 156 -13.25 11.70 10.95
C VAL A 156 -13.81 13.02 11.46
N THR A 157 -13.01 13.73 12.25
CA THR A 157 -13.45 14.96 12.91
C THR A 157 -12.88 16.20 12.23
N LYS A 158 -13.52 17.36 12.43
CA LYS A 158 -12.93 18.66 12.05
C LYS A 158 -11.52 18.88 12.61
N ALA A 159 -11.26 18.37 13.82
CA ALA A 159 -9.95 18.48 14.44
C ALA A 159 -8.89 17.69 13.66
N ASP A 160 -9.27 16.55 13.06
CA ASP A 160 -8.36 15.77 12.22
C ASP A 160 -8.04 16.50 10.91
N VAL A 161 -9.02 17.16 10.30
CA VAL A 161 -8.80 18.02 9.13
C VAL A 161 -7.83 19.15 9.48
N GLU A 162 -8.03 19.84 10.60
CA GLU A 162 -7.13 20.91 11.05
C GLU A 162 -5.70 20.40 11.31
N LYS A 163 -5.54 19.22 11.91
CA LYS A 163 -4.20 18.61 12.09
C LYS A 163 -3.48 18.47 10.75
N ILE A 164 -4.18 18.08 9.69
CA ILE A 164 -3.60 17.90 8.35
C ILE A 164 -3.30 19.24 7.69
N ILE A 165 -4.17 20.24 7.82
CA ILE A 165 -3.90 21.60 7.32
C ILE A 165 -2.65 22.19 8.02
N ASP A 166 -2.51 21.97 9.32
CA ASP A 166 -1.37 22.40 10.14
C ASP A 166 -0.16 21.44 10.07
N TRP A 167 -0.02 20.68 8.97
CA TRP A 167 0.97 19.60 8.80
C TRP A 167 2.40 19.97 9.23
N GLU A 168 2.87 21.17 8.89
CA GLU A 168 4.22 21.64 9.20
C GLU A 168 4.51 21.63 10.72
N ASN A 169 3.48 21.93 11.54
CA ASN A 169 3.60 21.97 13.00
C ASN A 169 3.13 20.67 13.67
N SER A 170 2.21 19.94 13.03
CA SER A 170 1.57 18.75 13.60
C SER A 170 2.33 17.45 13.30
N SER A 171 2.92 17.32 12.11
CA SER A 171 3.70 16.13 11.72
C SER A 171 4.91 15.87 12.63
N PRO A 172 5.73 16.89 13.01
CA PRO A 172 6.84 16.67 13.95
C PRO A 172 6.40 16.20 15.35
N LYS A 173 5.15 16.44 15.73
CA LYS A 173 4.56 16.00 17.00
C LYS A 173 4.01 14.57 16.94
N GLN A 174 4.15 13.90 15.79
CA GLN A 174 3.66 12.54 15.56
C GLN A 174 2.18 12.37 15.89
N VAL A 175 1.35 13.35 15.51
CA VAL A 175 -0.10 13.26 15.73
C VAL A 175 -0.71 12.15 14.87
N GLU A 176 -1.69 11.44 15.43
CA GLU A 176 -2.48 10.47 14.67
C GLU A 176 -3.62 11.15 13.91
N ILE A 177 -3.85 10.65 12.69
CA ILE A 177 -4.95 11.03 11.81
C ILE A 177 -5.66 9.78 11.26
N PRO A 178 -6.98 9.84 11.03
CA PRO A 178 -7.71 8.83 10.28
C PRO A 178 -7.51 9.03 8.78
N PHE A 179 -7.29 7.94 8.05
CA PHE A 179 -7.24 7.94 6.59
C PHE A 179 -8.22 6.92 6.01
N LYS A 180 -9.18 7.38 5.20
CA LYS A 180 -10.08 6.50 4.45
C LYS A 180 -9.58 6.38 3.01
N THR A 181 -9.03 5.21 2.68
CA THR A 181 -8.55 4.90 1.33
C THR A 181 -9.73 4.83 0.34
N ALA A 182 -9.47 5.06 -0.94
CA ALA A 182 -10.48 4.97 -1.99
C ALA A 182 -10.79 3.53 -2.41
N ARG A 183 -9.82 2.62 -2.29
CA ARG A 183 -9.94 1.19 -2.65
C ARG A 183 -8.89 0.33 -1.95
N VAL A 184 -9.03 -0.98 -2.03
CA VAL A 184 -8.09 -1.96 -1.49
C VAL A 184 -7.57 -2.88 -2.57
N LEU A 185 -6.28 -3.20 -2.53
CA LEU A 185 -5.62 -4.14 -3.45
C LEU A 185 -5.19 -5.41 -2.71
N LEU A 186 -5.54 -6.57 -3.25
CA LEU A 186 -5.17 -7.87 -2.69
C LEU A 186 -4.37 -8.68 -3.71
N GLN A 187 -3.45 -9.49 -3.20
CA GLN A 187 -2.82 -10.57 -3.95
C GLN A 187 -3.30 -11.93 -3.38
N ASP A 188 -3.14 -13.05 -4.08
CA ASP A 188 -3.84 -14.29 -3.73
C ASP A 188 -3.40 -14.95 -2.41
N PHE A 189 -2.18 -14.75 -1.92
CA PHE A 189 -1.72 -15.32 -0.64
C PHE A 189 -2.38 -14.64 0.56
N THR A 190 -2.59 -13.33 0.51
CA THR A 190 -3.26 -12.55 1.56
C THR A 190 -4.74 -12.36 1.29
N GLY A 191 -5.17 -12.46 0.03
CA GLY A 191 -6.56 -12.34 -0.37
C GLY A 191 -7.39 -13.56 0.03
N VAL A 192 -6.81 -14.76 0.00
CA VAL A 192 -7.49 -15.97 0.52
C VAL A 192 -7.89 -15.81 1.98
N PRO A 193 -6.98 -15.52 2.94
CA PRO A 193 -7.38 -15.33 4.33
C PRO A 193 -8.37 -14.17 4.50
N ALA A 194 -8.21 -13.05 3.78
CA ALA A 194 -9.17 -11.94 3.87
C ALA A 194 -10.60 -12.34 3.44
N VAL A 195 -10.74 -13.12 2.37
CA VAL A 195 -12.05 -13.62 1.93
C VAL A 195 -12.60 -14.67 2.90
N VAL A 196 -11.74 -15.50 3.51
CA VAL A 196 -12.13 -16.41 4.61
C VAL A 196 -12.66 -15.63 5.81
N ASP A 197 -12.00 -14.54 6.20
CA ASP A 197 -12.41 -13.73 7.34
C ASP A 197 -13.75 -13.04 7.08
N LEU A 198 -13.98 -12.48 5.88
CA LEU A 198 -15.29 -11.96 5.48
C LEU A 198 -16.38 -13.06 5.50
N ALA A 199 -16.08 -14.27 5.06
CA ALA A 199 -17.00 -15.40 5.12
C ALA A 199 -17.32 -15.80 6.58
N CYS A 200 -16.30 -15.88 7.43
CA CYS A 200 -16.46 -16.17 8.86
C CYS A 200 -17.27 -15.08 9.58
N MET A 201 -17.09 -13.81 9.20
CA MET A 201 -17.88 -12.68 9.71
C MET A 201 -19.35 -12.78 9.30
N ARG A 202 -19.65 -13.23 8.07
CA ARG A 202 -21.04 -13.51 7.64
C ARG A 202 -21.69 -14.60 8.48
N ASP A 203 -20.97 -15.69 8.72
CA ASP A 203 -21.44 -16.78 9.59
C ASP A 203 -21.67 -16.30 11.03
N ALA A 204 -20.75 -15.50 11.57
CA ALA A 204 -20.88 -14.92 12.90
C ALA A 204 -22.09 -13.98 12.99
N MET A 205 -22.30 -13.11 12.00
CA MET A 205 -23.44 -12.20 11.92
C MET A 205 -24.77 -12.97 11.90
N ASN A 206 -24.85 -14.04 11.11
CA ASN A 206 -26.02 -14.91 11.06
C ASN A 206 -26.28 -15.62 12.40
N ARG A 207 -25.24 -16.16 13.06
CA ARG A 207 -25.37 -16.78 14.40
C ARG A 207 -25.88 -15.82 15.47
N LEU A 208 -25.57 -14.53 15.34
CA LEU A 208 -26.06 -13.46 16.22
C LEU A 208 -27.48 -12.97 15.87
N GLY A 209 -28.12 -13.55 14.83
CA GLY A 209 -29.44 -13.15 14.36
C GLY A 209 -29.45 -11.84 13.55
N GLY A 210 -28.28 -11.40 13.08
CA GLY A 210 -28.12 -10.24 12.21
C GLY A 210 -28.16 -10.60 10.72
N ASP A 211 -28.25 -9.59 9.87
CA ASP A 211 -28.17 -9.73 8.42
C ASP A 211 -26.71 -9.88 7.96
N SER A 212 -26.35 -11.07 7.48
CA SER A 212 -25.01 -11.37 6.96
C SER A 212 -24.64 -10.54 5.73
N ASN A 213 -25.60 -10.05 4.95
CA ASN A 213 -25.31 -9.27 3.75
C ASN A 213 -24.71 -7.89 4.08
N LYS A 214 -24.83 -7.43 5.33
CA LYS A 214 -24.12 -6.23 5.81
C LYS A 214 -22.61 -6.40 5.91
N ILE A 215 -22.11 -7.65 5.94
CA ILE A 215 -20.69 -7.92 5.80
C ILE A 215 -20.36 -7.94 4.32
N ASN A 216 -19.95 -6.79 3.82
CA ASN A 216 -19.55 -6.56 2.44
C ASN A 216 -18.51 -5.43 2.37
N PRO A 217 -17.53 -5.49 1.46
CA PRO A 217 -16.66 -4.35 1.18
C PRO A 217 -17.45 -3.08 0.79
N LEU A 218 -17.15 -1.97 1.44
CA LEU A 218 -17.72 -0.63 1.23
C LEU A 218 -16.91 0.20 0.23
N VAL A 219 -15.67 -0.20 -0.04
CA VAL A 219 -14.82 0.33 -1.09
C VAL A 219 -14.52 -0.75 -2.13
N PRO A 220 -14.16 -0.40 -3.38
CA PRO A 220 -13.67 -1.35 -4.36
C PRO A 220 -12.49 -2.16 -3.81
N VAL A 221 -12.55 -3.47 -4.03
CA VAL A 221 -11.49 -4.43 -3.71
C VAL A 221 -11.10 -5.13 -4.99
N ASP A 222 -9.87 -4.92 -5.42
CA ASP A 222 -9.30 -5.59 -6.58
C ASP A 222 -8.33 -6.67 -6.08
N LEU A 223 -8.61 -7.93 -6.37
CA LEU A 223 -7.74 -9.06 -6.04
C LEU A 223 -7.08 -9.59 -7.32
N VAL A 224 -5.76 -9.68 -7.34
CA VAL A 224 -4.99 -10.24 -8.47
C VAL A 224 -4.37 -11.56 -8.06
N ILE A 225 -4.49 -12.59 -8.92
CA ILE A 225 -3.87 -13.89 -8.71
C ILE A 225 -2.57 -13.96 -9.50
N ASP A 226 -1.45 -13.86 -8.81
CA ASP A 226 -0.12 -13.78 -9.41
C ASP A 226 1.01 -14.42 -8.57
N HIS A 227 0.80 -14.72 -7.29
CA HIS A 227 1.80 -15.32 -6.40
C HIS A 227 1.81 -16.86 -6.45
N SER A 228 0.91 -17.47 -7.22
CA SER A 228 0.75 -18.93 -7.30
C SER A 228 1.60 -19.62 -8.38
N VAL A 229 2.00 -18.90 -9.43
CA VAL A 229 2.76 -19.48 -10.55
C VAL A 229 4.21 -19.73 -10.16
N GLN A 230 4.77 -20.86 -10.60
CA GLN A 230 6.18 -21.21 -10.39
C GLN A 230 6.85 -21.46 -11.74
N VAL A 231 8.16 -21.21 -11.79
CA VAL A 231 8.98 -21.51 -12.97
C VAL A 231 9.44 -22.97 -12.91
N ASP A 232 8.50 -23.91 -13.08
CA ASP A 232 8.79 -25.35 -13.14
C ASP A 232 9.49 -25.73 -14.45
N VAL A 233 9.07 -25.12 -15.56
CA VAL A 233 9.65 -25.26 -16.89
C VAL A 233 10.13 -23.90 -17.39
N ALA A 234 11.35 -23.86 -17.93
CA ALA A 234 11.94 -22.67 -18.54
C ALA A 234 12.63 -23.01 -19.86
N ARG A 235 12.86 -22.00 -20.71
CA ARG A 235 13.58 -22.12 -21.99
C ARG A 235 12.99 -23.19 -22.93
N HIS A 236 11.67 -23.32 -22.93
CA HIS A 236 10.92 -24.23 -23.80
C HIS A 236 9.71 -23.51 -24.39
N VAL A 237 9.32 -23.81 -25.63
CA VAL A 237 8.21 -23.14 -26.33
C VAL A 237 6.88 -23.26 -25.58
N ASN A 238 6.66 -24.41 -24.93
CA ASN A 238 5.44 -24.68 -24.14
C ASN A 238 5.60 -24.32 -22.64
N ALA A 239 6.67 -23.62 -22.23
CA ALA A 239 6.94 -23.37 -20.81
C ALA A 239 5.80 -22.61 -20.11
N VAL A 240 5.27 -21.57 -20.74
CA VAL A 240 4.16 -20.77 -20.18
C VAL A 240 2.93 -21.64 -19.92
N GLN A 241 2.49 -22.39 -20.93
CA GLN A 241 1.32 -23.27 -20.82
C GLN A 241 1.52 -24.36 -19.74
N ALA A 242 2.69 -24.99 -19.72
CA ALA A 242 3.00 -26.04 -18.74
C ALA A 242 2.98 -25.49 -17.30
N ASN A 243 3.58 -24.32 -17.05
CA ASN A 243 3.59 -23.70 -15.73
C ASN A 243 2.18 -23.27 -15.29
N MET A 244 1.36 -22.72 -16.19
CA MET A 244 -0.04 -22.35 -15.91
C MET A 244 -0.92 -23.57 -15.59
N GLU A 245 -0.70 -24.69 -16.29
CA GLU A 245 -1.44 -25.92 -16.02
C GLU A 245 -1.08 -26.50 -14.64
N LEU A 246 0.21 -26.52 -14.29
CA LEU A 246 0.69 -26.93 -12.97
C LEU A 246 0.16 -26.00 -11.86
N GLU A 247 0.19 -24.69 -12.08
CA GLU A 247 -0.38 -23.70 -11.16
C GLU A 247 -1.86 -23.99 -10.87
N PHE A 248 -2.66 -24.21 -11.92
CA PHE A 248 -4.09 -24.47 -11.78
C PHE A 248 -4.38 -25.79 -11.06
N GLN A 249 -3.61 -26.84 -11.36
CA GLN A 249 -3.73 -28.13 -10.67
C GLN A 249 -3.42 -28.01 -9.17
N ARG A 250 -2.36 -27.29 -8.81
CA ARG A 250 -1.92 -27.11 -7.41
C ARG A 250 -2.87 -26.22 -6.59
N ASN A 251 -3.47 -25.22 -7.22
CA ASN A 251 -4.22 -24.17 -6.53
C ASN A 251 -5.75 -24.19 -6.79
N LYS A 252 -6.27 -25.28 -7.35
CA LYS A 252 -7.68 -25.41 -7.76
C LYS A 252 -8.67 -24.99 -6.67
N GLU A 253 -8.46 -25.43 -5.43
CA GLU A 253 -9.34 -25.10 -4.31
C GLU A 253 -9.32 -23.61 -3.97
N ARG A 254 -8.12 -23.02 -3.88
CA ARG A 254 -7.93 -21.58 -3.61
C ARG A 254 -8.59 -20.74 -4.70
N PHE A 255 -8.41 -21.09 -5.97
CA PHE A 255 -9.01 -20.36 -7.09
C PHE A 255 -10.53 -20.49 -7.12
N ALA A 256 -11.07 -21.68 -6.82
CA ALA A 256 -12.51 -21.88 -6.71
C ALA A 256 -13.10 -21.02 -5.56
N PHE A 257 -12.40 -20.94 -4.43
CA PHE A 257 -12.80 -20.11 -3.30
C PHE A 257 -12.77 -18.61 -3.61
N LEU A 258 -11.71 -18.10 -4.24
CA LEU A 258 -11.64 -16.70 -4.66
C LEU A 258 -12.68 -16.35 -5.72
N LYS A 259 -12.94 -17.27 -6.67
CA LYS A 259 -14.03 -17.12 -7.65
C LYS A 259 -15.40 -17.09 -6.99
N TRP A 260 -15.62 -17.86 -5.93
CA TRP A 260 -16.83 -17.73 -5.13
C TRP A 260 -16.89 -16.33 -4.49
N GLY A 261 -15.79 -15.88 -3.88
CA GLY A 261 -15.69 -14.55 -3.25
C GLY A 261 -16.12 -13.41 -4.18
N SER A 262 -15.65 -13.42 -5.43
CA SER A 262 -16.00 -12.38 -6.43
C SER A 262 -17.48 -12.32 -6.80
N THR A 263 -18.24 -13.40 -6.53
CA THR A 263 -19.69 -13.46 -6.75
C THR A 263 -20.50 -13.27 -5.47
N ALA A 264 -19.91 -13.60 -4.31
CA ALA A 264 -20.56 -13.52 -3.01
C ALA A 264 -20.51 -12.10 -2.41
N PHE A 265 -19.50 -11.30 -2.78
CA PHE A 265 -19.32 -9.94 -2.27
C PHE A 265 -19.46 -8.92 -3.41
N HIS A 266 -20.21 -7.85 -3.16
CA HIS A 266 -20.21 -6.68 -4.04
C HIS A 266 -18.88 -5.93 -3.90
N ASN A 267 -18.51 -5.16 -4.92
CA ASN A 267 -17.26 -4.40 -4.99
C ASN A 267 -16.00 -5.27 -4.96
N MET A 268 -16.10 -6.58 -5.18
CA MET A 268 -14.94 -7.48 -5.24
C MET A 268 -14.68 -7.95 -6.67
N LEU A 269 -13.63 -7.41 -7.27
CA LEU A 269 -13.11 -7.85 -8.56
C LEU A 269 -11.99 -8.87 -8.33
N VAL A 270 -12.02 -9.99 -9.06
CA VAL A 270 -10.92 -10.96 -9.07
C VAL A 270 -10.34 -11.05 -10.48
N VAL A 271 -9.08 -10.67 -10.63
CA VAL A 271 -8.29 -10.84 -11.85
C VAL A 271 -7.73 -12.27 -11.86
N PRO A 272 -8.04 -13.08 -12.90
CA PRO A 272 -7.69 -14.50 -12.93
C PRO A 272 -6.17 -14.72 -13.11
N PRO A 273 -5.66 -15.93 -12.80
CA PRO A 273 -4.26 -16.27 -13.00
C PRO A 273 -3.84 -16.12 -14.47
N GLY A 274 -2.57 -15.77 -14.68
CA GLY A 274 -2.00 -15.55 -16.01
C GLY A 274 -2.32 -14.19 -16.65
N SER A 275 -2.94 -13.27 -15.91
CA SER A 275 -3.29 -11.92 -16.41
C SER A 275 -2.18 -10.88 -16.21
N GLY A 276 -1.11 -11.21 -15.48
CA GLY A 276 -0.03 -10.30 -15.12
C GLY A 276 0.26 -10.31 -13.61
N ILE A 277 1.12 -9.40 -13.18
CA ILE A 277 1.51 -9.22 -11.77
C ILE A 277 0.70 -8.07 -11.18
N VAL A 278 0.33 -8.17 -9.90
CA VAL A 278 -0.60 -7.29 -9.18
C VAL A 278 -0.31 -5.80 -9.37
N HIS A 279 0.96 -5.38 -9.26
CA HIS A 279 1.33 -3.97 -9.39
C HIS A 279 1.31 -3.47 -10.84
N GLN A 280 1.70 -4.30 -11.80
CA GLN A 280 1.63 -3.95 -13.22
C GLN A 280 0.18 -3.82 -13.68
N VAL A 281 -0.67 -4.79 -13.31
CA VAL A 281 -2.12 -4.75 -13.57
C VAL A 281 -2.75 -3.55 -12.87
N ASN A 282 -2.28 -3.21 -11.66
CA ASN A 282 -2.72 -2.02 -10.97
C ASN A 282 -2.36 -0.73 -11.74
N LEU A 283 -1.12 -0.61 -12.22
CA LEU A 283 -0.68 0.57 -12.97
C LEU A 283 -1.42 0.72 -14.31
N GLU A 284 -1.55 -0.38 -15.07
CA GLU A 284 -2.05 -0.37 -16.44
C GLU A 284 -3.57 -0.42 -16.54
N TYR A 285 -4.26 -0.98 -15.54
CA TYR A 285 -5.70 -1.24 -15.62
C TYR A 285 -6.49 -0.75 -14.40
N LEU A 286 -6.10 -1.13 -13.18
CA LEU A 286 -6.89 -0.86 -11.97
C LEU A 286 -6.65 0.55 -11.38
N GLY A 287 -5.63 1.29 -11.79
CA GLY A 287 -5.40 2.67 -11.31
C GLY A 287 -6.45 3.60 -11.90
N ARG A 288 -7.14 4.37 -11.04
CA ARG A 288 -8.19 5.32 -11.46
C ARG A 288 -7.65 6.75 -11.53
N VAL A 289 -6.62 7.08 -10.75
CA VAL A 289 -6.06 8.44 -10.55
C VAL A 289 -7.06 9.42 -9.91
N VAL A 290 -8.25 9.57 -10.48
CA VAL A 290 -9.39 10.27 -9.90
C VAL A 290 -10.63 9.39 -10.03
N PHE A 291 -11.30 9.12 -8.92
CA PHE A 291 -12.59 8.45 -8.91
C PHE A 291 -13.71 9.40 -9.35
N ASN A 292 -14.76 8.83 -9.95
CA ASN A 292 -16.06 9.45 -10.09
C ASN A 292 -17.12 8.46 -9.60
N THR A 293 -17.47 8.56 -8.33
CA THR A 293 -18.41 7.65 -7.67
C THR A 293 -19.70 8.40 -7.41
N ASP A 294 -20.78 7.99 -8.07
CA ASP A 294 -22.10 8.63 -7.97
C ASP A 294 -22.06 10.16 -8.21
N GLY A 295 -21.20 10.60 -9.14
CA GLY A 295 -21.01 12.01 -9.47
C GLY A 295 -20.10 12.77 -8.52
N ILE A 296 -19.40 12.10 -7.58
CA ILE A 296 -18.43 12.72 -6.67
C ILE A 296 -17.01 12.38 -7.12
N LEU A 297 -16.20 13.43 -7.35
CA LEU A 297 -14.81 13.34 -7.77
C LEU A 297 -13.84 13.46 -6.59
N TYR A 298 -12.86 12.56 -6.54
CA TYR A 298 -11.81 12.54 -5.51
C TYR A 298 -10.58 11.74 -5.96
N PRO A 299 -9.39 11.94 -5.39
CA PRO A 299 -8.17 11.25 -5.80
C PRO A 299 -8.27 9.75 -5.52
N ASP A 300 -7.71 8.94 -6.41
CA ASP A 300 -7.44 7.54 -6.13
C ASP A 300 -6.41 7.44 -5.00
N SER A 301 -6.65 6.50 -4.10
CA SER A 301 -5.71 6.08 -3.07
C SER A 301 -5.97 4.61 -2.77
N VAL A 302 -4.92 3.87 -2.45
CA VAL A 302 -5.02 2.42 -2.29
C VAL A 302 -4.12 1.93 -1.19
N VAL A 303 -4.66 1.13 -0.28
CA VAL A 303 -3.82 0.26 0.55
C VAL A 303 -3.89 -1.15 0.01
N GLY A 304 -2.77 -1.85 0.07
CA GLY A 304 -2.70 -3.22 -0.41
C GLY A 304 -2.03 -4.15 0.57
N THR A 305 -2.39 -5.43 0.51
CA THR A 305 -1.75 -6.48 1.33
C THR A 305 -0.43 -6.96 0.74
N ASP A 306 0.29 -6.05 0.09
CA ASP A 306 1.57 -6.26 -0.57
C ASP A 306 2.41 -4.99 -0.37
N SER A 307 3.67 -5.15 0.04
CA SER A 307 4.58 -4.03 0.33
C SER A 307 4.82 -3.12 -0.87
N HIS A 308 4.86 -3.68 -2.07
CA HIS A 308 5.18 -2.99 -3.32
C HIS A 308 3.95 -2.35 -3.97
N THR A 309 2.82 -2.30 -3.25
CA THR A 309 1.64 -1.47 -3.62
C THR A 309 2.04 -0.03 -3.93
N THR A 310 3.14 0.46 -3.33
CA THR A 310 3.78 1.74 -3.60
C THR A 310 4.17 1.97 -5.06
N MET A 311 4.27 0.93 -5.92
CA MET A 311 4.53 1.12 -7.36
C MET A 311 3.51 2.07 -8.03
N ILE A 312 2.27 2.11 -7.52
CA ILE A 312 1.21 2.97 -8.04
C ILE A 312 1.46 4.46 -7.76
N ASP A 313 2.35 4.80 -6.82
CA ASP A 313 2.70 6.18 -6.49
C ASP A 313 3.40 6.89 -7.66
N GLY A 314 4.01 6.12 -8.59
CA GLY A 314 4.54 6.62 -9.85
C GLY A 314 3.48 7.17 -10.81
N LEU A 315 2.21 6.78 -10.62
CA LEU A 315 1.03 7.27 -11.35
C LEU A 315 0.34 8.45 -10.62
N GLY A 316 0.88 8.90 -9.49
CA GLY A 316 0.29 9.95 -8.65
C GLY A 316 -0.93 9.50 -7.85
N VAL A 317 -1.05 8.19 -7.59
CA VAL A 317 -2.03 7.60 -6.68
C VAL A 317 -1.33 7.33 -5.35
N ALA A 318 -1.84 7.84 -4.23
CA ALA A 318 -1.23 7.55 -2.93
C ALA A 318 -1.52 6.10 -2.51
N GLY A 319 -0.50 5.24 -2.44
CA GLY A 319 -0.70 3.88 -1.98
C GLY A 319 0.50 3.21 -1.33
N TRP A 320 0.21 2.27 -0.43
CA TRP A 320 1.24 1.56 0.34
C TRP A 320 0.76 0.21 0.85
N GLY A 321 1.72 -0.60 1.26
CA GLY A 321 1.46 -1.91 1.87
C GLY A 321 0.95 -1.81 3.31
N VAL A 322 -0.04 -2.62 3.65
CA VAL A 322 -0.58 -2.80 5.00
C VAL A 322 -0.78 -4.29 5.31
N GLY A 323 -1.05 -4.63 6.57
CA GLY A 323 -1.43 -5.99 6.95
C GLY A 323 -2.83 -6.38 6.47
N GLY A 324 -3.13 -7.67 6.48
CA GLY A 324 -4.44 -8.20 6.08
C GLY A 324 -5.60 -7.63 6.93
N ILE A 325 -5.39 -7.51 8.23
CA ILE A 325 -6.40 -7.00 9.18
C ILE A 325 -6.70 -5.52 8.90
N GLU A 326 -5.68 -4.70 8.64
CA GLU A 326 -5.86 -3.30 8.28
C GLU A 326 -6.60 -3.15 6.94
N ALA A 327 -6.26 -4.00 5.96
CA ALA A 327 -6.95 -4.04 4.67
C ALA A 327 -8.44 -4.42 4.84
N GLU A 328 -8.75 -5.47 5.61
CA GLU A 328 -10.13 -5.89 5.92
C GLU A 328 -10.91 -4.81 6.67
N ALA A 329 -10.29 -4.15 7.65
CA ALA A 329 -10.91 -3.05 8.37
C ALA A 329 -11.24 -1.89 7.41
N ALA A 330 -10.32 -1.55 6.49
CA ALA A 330 -10.54 -0.56 5.45
C ALA A 330 -11.68 -0.96 4.50
N MET A 331 -11.74 -2.23 4.08
CA MET A 331 -12.86 -2.77 3.29
C MET A 331 -14.20 -2.56 3.99
N LEU A 332 -14.25 -2.70 5.30
CA LEU A 332 -15.47 -2.53 6.10
C LEU A 332 -15.71 -1.07 6.55
N GLY A 333 -14.97 -0.11 5.99
CA GLY A 333 -15.17 1.32 6.20
C GLY A 333 -14.55 1.90 7.46
N GLN A 334 -13.68 1.15 8.15
CA GLN A 334 -12.85 1.72 9.22
C GLN A 334 -11.73 2.55 8.60
N PRO A 335 -11.52 3.81 9.04
CA PRO A 335 -10.33 4.55 8.67
C PRO A 335 -9.08 3.85 9.21
N ILE A 336 -8.00 3.91 8.45
CA ILE A 336 -6.67 3.51 8.89
C ILE A 336 -6.17 4.60 9.82
N SER A 337 -5.80 4.24 11.05
CA SER A 337 -5.08 5.17 11.94
C SER A 337 -3.62 5.20 11.53
N MET A 338 -3.10 6.40 11.25
CA MET A 338 -1.70 6.58 10.93
C MET A 338 -1.14 7.84 11.59
N VAL A 339 0.16 7.80 11.91
CA VAL A 339 0.90 9.00 12.29
C VAL A 339 1.01 9.89 11.05
N LEU A 340 0.69 11.18 11.19
CA LEU A 340 0.82 12.15 10.11
C LEU A 340 2.29 12.24 9.66
N PRO A 341 2.63 11.75 8.46
CA PRO A 341 4.00 11.46 8.10
C PRO A 341 4.76 12.74 7.77
N GLY A 342 6.04 12.77 8.14
CA GLY A 342 6.96 13.75 7.56
C GLY A 342 7.17 13.44 6.08
N VAL A 343 7.46 14.46 5.28
CA VAL A 343 7.66 14.32 3.82
C VAL A 343 9.08 14.74 3.49
N VAL A 344 9.83 13.85 2.85
CA VAL A 344 11.17 14.15 2.31
C VAL A 344 11.01 14.58 0.86
N GLY A 345 11.35 15.82 0.56
CA GLY A 345 11.39 16.32 -0.81
C GLY A 345 12.65 15.80 -1.51
N PHE A 346 12.48 15.01 -2.56
CA PHE A 346 13.59 14.49 -3.36
C PHE A 346 13.64 15.20 -4.72
N LYS A 347 14.56 16.16 -4.85
CA LYS A 347 14.69 16.98 -6.06
C LYS A 347 15.49 16.25 -7.12
N LEU A 348 14.91 16.10 -8.31
CA LEU A 348 15.58 15.61 -9.52
C LEU A 348 15.91 16.79 -10.44
N SER A 349 17.15 16.82 -10.93
CA SER A 349 17.63 17.78 -11.93
C SER A 349 18.47 17.08 -13.00
N GLY A 350 18.78 17.77 -14.09
CA GLY A 350 19.57 17.20 -15.18
C GLY A 350 18.80 16.14 -15.96
N LYS A 351 19.54 15.32 -16.70
CA LYS A 351 19.02 14.23 -17.53
C LYS A 351 19.94 13.01 -17.41
N LEU A 352 19.37 11.81 -17.47
CA LEU A 352 20.16 10.57 -17.48
C LEU A 352 21.08 10.52 -18.72
N HIS A 353 22.31 10.07 -18.53
CA HIS A 353 23.24 9.82 -19.63
C HIS A 353 22.84 8.57 -20.44
N ASN A 354 23.27 8.54 -21.71
CA ASN A 354 23.08 7.36 -22.56
C ASN A 354 23.75 6.13 -21.95
N GLY A 355 23.03 5.01 -21.91
CA GLY A 355 23.51 3.76 -21.33
C GLY A 355 23.16 3.58 -19.85
N VAL A 356 22.61 4.61 -19.19
CA VAL A 356 22.01 4.52 -17.86
C VAL A 356 20.55 4.08 -18.00
N THR A 357 20.12 3.16 -17.15
CA THR A 357 18.79 2.56 -17.15
C THR A 357 17.95 3.01 -15.94
N ALA A 358 16.64 2.74 -15.99
CA ALA A 358 15.74 2.93 -14.85
C ALA A 358 16.24 2.20 -13.59
N THR A 359 16.85 1.03 -13.78
CA THR A 359 17.44 0.23 -12.70
C THR A 359 18.58 0.97 -12.01
N ASP A 360 19.48 1.57 -12.78
CA ASP A 360 20.62 2.31 -12.24
C ASP A 360 20.17 3.52 -11.41
N LEU A 361 19.16 4.23 -11.93
CA LEU A 361 18.53 5.34 -11.23
C LEU A 361 17.88 4.89 -9.92
N VAL A 362 17.04 3.85 -9.94
CA VAL A 362 16.36 3.43 -8.71
C VAL A 362 17.33 2.90 -7.66
N LEU A 363 18.39 2.20 -8.05
CA LEU A 363 19.40 1.73 -7.11
C LEU A 363 20.15 2.90 -6.44
N THR A 364 20.48 3.93 -7.22
CA THR A 364 21.09 5.17 -6.72
C THR A 364 20.16 5.89 -5.75
N VAL A 365 18.89 6.08 -6.12
CA VAL A 365 17.86 6.70 -5.27
C VAL A 365 17.66 5.91 -3.98
N THR A 366 17.58 4.58 -4.08
CA THR A 366 17.42 3.68 -2.93
C THR A 366 18.58 3.82 -1.96
N GLN A 367 19.81 3.85 -2.46
CA GLN A 367 21.01 4.03 -1.64
C GLN A 367 20.98 5.38 -0.90
N MET A 368 20.65 6.46 -1.60
CA MET A 368 20.59 7.82 -1.02
C MET A 368 19.51 7.93 0.05
N LEU A 369 18.29 7.48 -0.23
CA LEU A 369 17.17 7.52 0.70
C LEU A 369 17.41 6.67 1.94
N ARG A 370 18.00 5.49 1.76
CA ARG A 370 18.37 4.61 2.87
C ARG A 370 19.43 5.23 3.77
N LYS A 371 20.42 5.93 3.18
CA LYS A 371 21.45 6.68 3.93
C LYS A 371 20.85 7.87 4.69
N HIS A 372 19.86 8.53 4.11
CA HIS A 372 19.18 9.67 4.74
C HIS A 372 18.26 9.28 5.90
N GLY A 373 17.64 8.10 5.83
CA GLY A 373 16.74 7.59 6.88
C GLY A 373 15.31 8.10 6.73
N VAL A 374 14.55 7.39 5.89
CA VAL A 374 13.16 7.75 5.54
C VAL A 374 12.11 6.80 6.12
N VAL A 375 12.47 6.01 7.13
CA VAL A 375 11.53 5.09 7.80
C VAL A 375 10.34 5.83 8.38
N GLY A 376 9.13 5.39 8.03
CA GLY A 376 7.86 5.97 8.49
C GLY A 376 7.56 7.37 7.93
N LYS A 377 8.26 7.79 6.87
CA LYS A 377 8.06 9.06 6.18
C LYS A 377 7.56 8.81 4.76
N PHE A 378 6.95 9.83 4.17
CA PHE A 378 6.75 9.89 2.74
C PHE A 378 7.99 10.45 2.05
N VAL A 379 8.21 10.05 0.81
CA VAL A 379 9.13 10.70 -0.11
C VAL A 379 8.29 11.29 -1.24
N GLU A 380 8.50 12.56 -1.58
CA GLU A 380 7.83 13.22 -2.71
C GLU A 380 8.88 13.72 -3.70
N PHE A 381 8.81 13.22 -4.93
CA PHE A 381 9.73 13.55 -6.00
C PHE A 381 9.29 14.83 -6.72
N TYR A 382 10.24 15.73 -6.96
CA TYR A 382 9.96 17.02 -7.60
C TYR A 382 11.19 17.54 -8.38
N GLY A 383 11.01 18.64 -9.11
CA GLY A 383 12.10 19.31 -9.85
C GLY A 383 12.05 19.06 -11.36
N GLN A 384 12.91 19.77 -12.08
CA GLN A 384 12.91 19.79 -13.56
C GLN A 384 13.26 18.42 -14.18
N GLY A 385 14.06 17.60 -13.48
CA GLY A 385 14.42 16.26 -13.97
C GLY A 385 13.23 15.29 -14.03
N MET A 386 12.10 15.62 -13.40
CA MET A 386 10.88 14.80 -13.46
C MET A 386 10.30 14.70 -14.87
N ALA A 387 10.43 15.75 -15.69
CA ALA A 387 9.94 15.78 -17.06
C ALA A 387 10.72 14.84 -18.00
N GLU A 388 11.94 14.45 -17.60
CA GLU A 388 12.78 13.51 -18.37
C GLU A 388 12.46 12.04 -18.06
N LEU A 389 11.71 11.76 -16.99
CA LEU A 389 11.38 10.40 -16.58
C LEU A 389 10.07 9.92 -17.20
N SER A 390 10.11 8.75 -17.84
CA SER A 390 8.90 8.06 -18.27
C SER A 390 8.09 7.59 -17.06
N LEU A 391 6.80 7.26 -17.26
CA LEU A 391 6.01 6.72 -16.16
C LEU A 391 6.58 5.40 -15.62
N ALA A 392 7.15 4.57 -16.48
CA ALA A 392 7.78 3.31 -16.07
C ALA A 392 8.98 3.54 -15.14
N ASP A 393 9.78 4.59 -15.39
CA ASP A 393 10.90 4.96 -14.52
C ASP A 393 10.41 5.40 -13.14
N ARG A 394 9.34 6.21 -13.10
CA ARG A 394 8.71 6.67 -11.85
C ARG A 394 8.14 5.52 -11.04
N ALA A 395 7.40 4.63 -11.70
CA ALA A 395 6.85 3.42 -11.08
C ALA A 395 7.95 2.51 -10.54
N THR A 396 9.08 2.39 -11.26
CA THR A 396 10.25 1.63 -10.80
C THR A 396 10.84 2.21 -9.51
N ILE A 397 10.95 3.54 -9.41
CA ILE A 397 11.44 4.23 -8.20
C ILE A 397 10.46 4.07 -7.04
N ALA A 398 9.17 4.30 -7.29
CA ALA A 398 8.11 4.18 -6.31
C ALA A 398 7.95 2.75 -5.77
N ASN A 399 8.13 1.75 -6.63
CA ASN A 399 8.10 0.34 -6.28
C ASN A 399 9.14 0.00 -5.19
N MET A 400 10.32 0.62 -5.22
CA MET A 400 11.39 0.33 -4.25
C MET A 400 11.22 1.03 -2.88
N SER A 401 10.06 1.64 -2.60
CA SER A 401 9.76 2.29 -1.32
C SER A 401 10.05 1.43 -0.09
N PRO A 402 9.62 0.15 -0.05
CA PRO A 402 9.95 -0.75 1.06
C PRO A 402 11.46 -0.94 1.26
N GLU A 403 12.26 -0.97 0.18
CA GLU A 403 13.70 -1.22 0.23
C GLU A 403 14.51 -0.06 0.83
N TYR A 404 14.10 1.20 0.58
CA TYR A 404 14.65 2.36 1.26
C TYR A 404 13.92 2.73 2.56
N GLY A 405 12.81 2.05 2.86
CA GLY A 405 12.09 2.10 4.12
C GLY A 405 11.00 3.18 4.21
N ALA A 406 10.73 3.93 3.15
CA ALA A 406 9.65 4.90 3.16
C ALA A 406 8.29 4.19 3.21
N THR A 407 7.27 4.88 3.71
CA THR A 407 5.89 4.40 3.59
C THR A 407 5.44 4.43 2.14
N MET A 408 5.83 5.46 1.37
CA MET A 408 5.47 5.61 -0.04
C MET A 408 6.45 6.57 -0.75
N GLY A 409 6.52 6.48 -2.09
CA GLY A 409 7.44 7.23 -2.95
C GLY A 409 6.68 7.97 -4.06
N PHE A 410 6.18 9.16 -3.75
CA PHE A 410 5.12 9.84 -4.50
C PHE A 410 5.62 10.70 -5.66
N PHE A 411 5.03 10.47 -6.84
CA PHE A 411 5.21 11.29 -8.04
C PHE A 411 3.89 12.01 -8.36
N PRO A 412 3.79 13.33 -8.15
CA PRO A 412 2.56 14.06 -8.46
C PRO A 412 2.16 13.94 -9.93
N VAL A 413 0.85 13.96 -10.19
CA VAL A 413 0.29 13.84 -11.54
C VAL A 413 0.68 15.05 -12.40
N ASP A 414 1.16 14.76 -13.60
CA ASP A 414 1.60 15.73 -14.60
C ASP A 414 1.21 15.27 -16.03
N HIS A 415 1.70 15.98 -17.05
CA HIS A 415 1.42 15.63 -18.45
C HIS A 415 1.93 14.25 -18.88
N VAL A 416 3.06 13.75 -18.33
CA VAL A 416 3.55 12.39 -18.61
C VAL A 416 2.55 11.35 -18.10
N THR A 417 1.96 11.62 -16.93
CA THR A 417 0.91 10.77 -16.35
C THR A 417 -0.33 10.74 -17.24
N LEU A 418 -0.82 11.89 -17.69
CA LEU A 418 -1.98 11.96 -18.60
C LEU A 418 -1.72 11.25 -19.94
N GLN A 419 -0.51 11.39 -20.50
CA GLN A 419 -0.11 10.68 -21.72
C GLN A 419 -0.10 9.16 -21.52
N TYR A 420 0.40 8.68 -20.38
CA TYR A 420 0.39 7.26 -20.05
C TYR A 420 -1.04 6.71 -19.91
N LEU A 421 -1.96 7.45 -19.30
CA LEU A 421 -3.36 7.04 -19.21
C LEU A 421 -3.99 6.87 -20.60
N LYS A 422 -3.72 7.78 -21.54
CA LYS A 422 -4.18 7.63 -22.93
C LYS A 422 -3.54 6.42 -23.61
N LEU A 423 -2.23 6.23 -23.44
CA LEU A 423 -1.49 5.08 -24.00
C LEU A 423 -2.07 3.73 -23.54
N THR A 424 -2.51 3.66 -22.29
CA THR A 424 -3.11 2.47 -21.68
C THR A 424 -4.62 2.35 -21.92
N GLY A 425 -5.18 3.16 -22.83
CA GLY A 425 -6.56 3.02 -23.31
C GLY A 425 -7.62 3.72 -22.47
N ARG A 426 -7.26 4.60 -21.53
CA ARG A 426 -8.25 5.46 -20.86
C ARG A 426 -8.80 6.47 -21.86
N SER A 427 -10.12 6.71 -21.83
CA SER A 427 -10.79 7.60 -22.79
C SER A 427 -10.34 9.06 -22.63
N ASP A 428 -10.35 9.83 -23.72
CA ASP A 428 -10.03 11.26 -23.68
C ASP A 428 -10.93 12.03 -22.69
N GLU A 429 -12.20 11.62 -22.55
CA GLU A 429 -13.12 12.21 -21.58
C GLU A 429 -12.68 11.95 -20.13
N THR A 430 -12.24 10.73 -19.82
CA THR A 430 -11.73 10.38 -18.48
C THR A 430 -10.46 11.17 -18.16
N VAL A 431 -9.54 11.26 -19.12
CA VAL A 431 -8.28 11.99 -18.96
C VAL A 431 -8.53 13.50 -18.79
N ALA A 432 -9.47 14.07 -19.54
CA ALA A 432 -9.88 15.48 -19.38
C ALA A 432 -10.52 15.75 -18.02
N MET A 433 -11.35 14.83 -17.51
CA MET A 433 -11.92 14.92 -16.16
C MET A 433 -10.82 14.90 -15.09
N ILE A 434 -9.86 13.98 -15.20
CA ILE A 434 -8.72 13.85 -14.27
C ILE A 434 -7.93 15.16 -14.24
N GLU A 435 -7.54 15.68 -15.39
CA GLU A 435 -6.78 16.93 -15.48
C GLU A 435 -7.56 18.11 -14.89
N ALA A 436 -8.83 18.27 -15.27
CA ALA A 436 -9.67 19.35 -14.80
C ALA A 436 -9.83 19.33 -13.27
N TYR A 437 -10.09 18.15 -12.68
CA TYR A 437 -10.22 17.98 -11.24
C TYR A 437 -8.91 18.33 -10.50
N LEU A 438 -7.79 17.77 -10.97
CA LEU A 438 -6.50 17.97 -10.30
C LEU A 438 -6.02 19.41 -10.41
N ARG A 439 -6.23 20.08 -11.55
CA ARG A 439 -5.94 21.51 -11.70
C ARG A 439 -6.83 22.35 -10.78
N ALA A 440 -8.13 22.07 -10.72
CA ALA A 440 -9.07 22.80 -9.86
C ALA A 440 -8.67 22.71 -8.38
N ASN A 441 -8.12 21.58 -7.94
CA ASN A 441 -7.65 21.39 -6.56
C ASN A 441 -6.15 21.71 -6.33
N LYS A 442 -5.45 22.30 -7.30
CA LYS A 442 -3.99 22.57 -7.23
C LYS A 442 -3.17 21.31 -6.88
N MET A 443 -3.59 20.18 -7.44
CA MET A 443 -3.00 18.84 -7.32
C MET A 443 -2.35 18.33 -8.62
N PHE A 444 -2.27 19.18 -9.66
CA PHE A 444 -1.56 18.90 -10.91
C PHE A 444 -0.22 19.63 -10.95
N VAL A 445 0.80 19.03 -11.58
CA VAL A 445 2.10 19.67 -11.88
C VAL A 445 2.17 20.00 -13.36
N ASP A 446 2.34 21.29 -13.66
CA ASP A 446 2.58 21.78 -15.02
C ASP A 446 3.95 22.48 -15.08
N TYR A 447 4.96 21.81 -15.63
CA TYR A 447 6.34 22.34 -15.66
C TYR A 447 6.51 23.59 -16.53
N ASN A 448 5.49 23.98 -17.32
CA ASN A 448 5.51 25.22 -18.08
C ASN A 448 5.06 26.43 -17.23
N GLU A 449 4.49 26.19 -16.06
CA GLU A 449 4.04 27.23 -15.13
C GLU A 449 5.08 27.45 -14.02
N PRO A 450 5.13 28.65 -13.40
CA PRO A 450 5.93 28.88 -12.21
C PRO A 450 5.52 27.91 -11.09
N GLN A 451 6.45 27.06 -10.66
CA GLN A 451 6.19 26.11 -9.58
C GLN A 451 6.15 26.83 -8.24
N LEU A 452 5.04 26.66 -7.51
CA LEU A 452 4.96 27.07 -6.12
C LEU A 452 5.94 26.24 -5.27
N GLU A 453 6.70 26.92 -4.42
CA GLU A 453 7.60 26.27 -3.48
C GLU A 453 6.79 25.55 -2.39
N ARG A 454 6.99 24.24 -2.29
CA ARG A 454 6.39 23.39 -1.24
C ARG A 454 7.34 23.24 -0.08
N VAL A 455 6.76 23.11 1.11
CA VAL A 455 7.51 22.84 2.33
C VAL A 455 7.61 21.34 2.53
N TYR A 456 8.83 20.85 2.72
CA TYR A 456 9.11 19.46 3.06
C TYR A 456 9.82 19.41 4.41
N SER A 457 9.72 18.28 5.12
CA SER A 457 10.37 18.07 6.41
C SER A 457 11.90 17.97 6.29
N SER A 458 12.40 17.51 5.13
CA SER A 458 13.82 17.53 4.77
C SER A 458 13.97 17.41 3.25
N TYR A 459 15.17 17.70 2.76
CA TYR A 459 15.44 17.82 1.32
C TYR A 459 16.63 16.96 0.91
N LEU A 460 16.51 16.32 -0.25
CA LEU A 460 17.60 15.66 -0.98
C LEU A 460 17.60 16.14 -2.41
N VAL A 461 18.77 16.11 -3.05
CA VAL A 461 18.93 16.48 -4.46
C VAL A 461 19.76 15.41 -5.16
N LEU A 462 19.29 14.98 -6.32
CA LEU A 462 20.03 14.11 -7.24
C LEU A 462 20.09 14.79 -8.61
N ASP A 463 21.31 14.97 -9.09
CA ASP A 463 21.56 15.28 -10.49
C ASP A 463 21.55 13.97 -11.29
N LEU A 464 20.63 13.84 -12.23
CA LEU A 464 20.48 12.65 -13.07
C LEU A 464 21.72 12.38 -13.93
N GLU A 465 22.54 13.40 -14.21
CA GLU A 465 23.82 13.22 -14.91
C GLU A 465 24.86 12.47 -14.07
N SER A 466 24.73 12.51 -12.73
CA SER A 466 25.65 11.81 -11.82
C SER A 466 25.37 10.32 -11.66
N VAL A 467 24.29 9.81 -12.27
CA VAL A 467 23.91 8.39 -12.18
C VAL A 467 24.79 7.57 -13.11
N GLU A 468 25.41 6.52 -12.57
CA GLU A 468 26.26 5.59 -13.30
C GLU A 468 25.62 4.19 -13.38
N PRO A 469 25.91 3.40 -14.42
CA PRO A 469 25.48 2.00 -14.49
C PRO A 469 25.94 1.20 -13.27
N CYS A 470 25.03 0.51 -12.61
CA CYS A 470 25.31 -0.15 -11.33
C CYS A 470 24.49 -1.43 -11.10
N VAL A 471 24.89 -2.17 -10.07
CA VAL A 471 24.22 -3.39 -9.58
C VAL A 471 24.25 -3.35 -8.05
N SER A 472 23.20 -3.84 -7.39
CA SER A 472 23.15 -3.97 -5.92
C SER A 472 23.34 -5.42 -5.48
N GLY A 473 24.15 -5.65 -4.45
CA GLY A 473 24.45 -6.99 -3.95
C GLY A 473 25.74 -7.10 -3.14
N PRO A 474 26.15 -8.34 -2.76
CA PRO A 474 25.46 -9.60 -3.02
C PRO A 474 24.34 -9.91 -2.01
N LYS A 475 24.10 -9.06 -1.01
CA LYS A 475 23.15 -9.36 0.08
C LYS A 475 22.14 -8.25 0.38
N ARG A 476 22.46 -6.99 0.08
CA ARG A 476 21.59 -5.82 0.26
C ARG A 476 22.02 -4.72 -0.70
#